data_AF-A0A4P9VT47-F1
#
_entry.id   AF-A0A4P9VT47-F1
#
_cell.length_a   1.000
_cell.length_b   1.000
_cell.length_c   1.000
_cell.angle_alpha   90.00
_cell.angle_beta   90.00
_cell.angle_gamma   90.00
#
_symmetry.space_group_name_H-M   'P 1'
#
loop_
_entity.id
_entity.type
_entity.pdbx_description
1 polymer ?
#
loop_
_entity_poly.entity_id
_entity_poly.type
_entity_poly.pdbx_seq_one_letter_code
_entity_poly.pdbx_strand_id
1 'polypeptide(L)'
;MVSKWIPYCRVMENDILTGRSMAITKKATAIALGTFISVGLTTQAQAGYMAADVAFVIDQSGSMQNEFAWLGNSLEAMDNQMRANGIDARYGVAGYERLAGSESNKNIFVDFTKDFNAISSSVNFVNTYGSQERGYHAAHWALGGFSWKDNRVKMVILITDESGDQASSMTETQLAGVLKDNNVLLNVISLNNYASEWDETVYTTKDGEKGFFDLAALRADPDTLTDEIIKRKVKEIIEEVPEPATAGVIGFGLLSLLFTRRRRLS
;
A
#
# COMPACT_ATOMS: atom_id res chain seq x y z
N MET A 1 -35.58 -25.04 80.80
CA MET A 1 -34.64 -25.34 79.70
C MET A 1 -33.69 -24.16 79.56
N VAL A 2 -32.38 -24.43 79.65
CA VAL A 2 -31.23 -23.71 79.01
C VAL A 2 -31.01 -22.25 79.46
N SER A 3 -30.22 -22.02 80.52
CA SER A 3 -28.76 -21.67 80.53
C SER A 3 -28.45 -20.30 79.91
N LYS A 4 -28.19 -19.27 80.72
CA LYS A 4 -26.87 -18.80 81.24
C LYS A 4 -25.82 -18.49 80.14
N TRP A 5 -24.99 -17.44 80.15
CA TRP A 5 -24.68 -16.27 81.01
C TRP A 5 -23.76 -15.34 80.16
N ILE A 6 -23.97 -14.01 80.23
CA ILE A 6 -23.09 -12.80 80.31
C ILE A 6 -21.66 -12.73 79.64
N PRO A 7 -20.95 -11.56 79.55
CA PRO A 7 -20.75 -10.81 78.30
C PRO A 7 -19.28 -10.32 78.04
N TYR A 8 -19.11 -9.40 77.06
CA TYR A 8 -18.04 -8.38 76.86
C TYR A 8 -16.56 -8.74 77.15
N CYS A 9 -15.65 -8.54 76.17
CA CYS A 9 -14.86 -7.29 76.06
C CYS A 9 -13.82 -7.33 74.90
N ARG A 10 -13.50 -6.11 74.49
CA ARG A 10 -12.60 -5.56 73.46
C ARG A 10 -11.11 -5.95 73.64
N VAL A 11 -10.31 -5.89 72.56
CA VAL A 11 -9.04 -5.13 72.42
C VAL A 11 -8.33 -5.46 71.09
N MET A 12 -7.70 -4.43 70.54
CA MET A 12 -7.08 -4.28 69.22
C MET A 12 -5.69 -4.91 69.09
N GLU A 13 -5.31 -5.07 67.82
CA GLU A 13 -3.98 -5.15 67.17
C GLU A 13 -2.71 -5.17 68.02
N ASN A 14 -1.78 -6.06 67.62
CA ASN A 14 -0.37 -5.72 67.48
C ASN A 14 0.30 -6.60 66.42
N ASP A 15 1.02 -5.92 65.52
CA ASP A 15 1.98 -6.46 64.56
C ASP A 15 3.01 -7.40 65.20
N ILE A 16 3.62 -8.27 64.40
CA ILE A 16 5.09 -8.33 64.16
C ILE A 16 5.45 -9.64 63.45
N LEU A 17 6.12 -9.43 62.31
CA LEU A 17 6.88 -10.36 61.49
C LEU A 17 7.85 -11.24 62.32
N THR A 18 7.94 -12.54 62.03
CA THR A 18 9.23 -13.28 62.02
C THR A 18 9.09 -14.69 61.42
N GLY A 19 9.84 -14.93 60.33
CA GLY A 19 10.71 -16.10 60.17
C GLY A 19 10.15 -17.53 60.20
N ARG A 20 10.03 -18.12 59.01
CA ARG A 20 10.44 -19.49 58.60
C ARG A 20 10.20 -20.67 59.58
N SER A 21 9.44 -21.67 59.14
CA SER A 21 9.94 -23.02 58.74
C SER A 21 8.90 -24.14 58.97
N MET A 22 8.95 -25.14 58.08
CA MET A 22 8.34 -26.48 58.13
C MET A 22 6.83 -26.60 57.96
N ALA A 23 6.26 -27.65 57.40
CA ALA A 23 6.66 -28.70 56.46
C ALA A 23 5.36 -29.50 56.27
N ILE A 24 4.80 -29.56 55.06
CA ILE A 24 3.71 -30.51 54.78
C ILE A 24 4.28 -31.58 53.86
N THR A 25 4.27 -32.79 54.39
CA THR A 25 4.84 -33.98 53.78
C THR A 25 3.73 -34.79 53.12
N LYS A 26 4.08 -35.34 51.94
CA LYS A 26 3.56 -36.57 51.29
C LYS A 26 2.35 -36.48 50.34
N LYS A 27 2.74 -36.52 49.06
CA LYS A 27 2.31 -37.43 47.97
C LYS A 27 0.85 -37.35 47.50
N ALA A 28 0.67 -36.73 46.33
CA ALA A 28 -0.21 -37.24 45.29
C ALA A 28 0.46 -37.05 43.92
N THR A 29 0.60 -38.15 43.21
CA THR A 29 1.11 -38.26 41.85
C THR A 29 0.20 -37.46 40.91
N ALA A 30 0.71 -36.37 40.32
CA ALA A 30 0.03 -35.65 39.25
C ALA A 30 0.72 -35.97 37.93
N ILE A 31 0.07 -36.84 37.14
CA ILE A 31 0.28 -36.93 35.70
C ILE A 31 -0.29 -35.63 35.13
N ALA A 32 0.56 -34.61 34.97
CA ALA A 32 0.22 -33.47 34.14
C ALA A 32 0.45 -33.90 32.69
N LEU A 33 -0.62 -34.32 32.02
CA LEU A 33 -0.75 -34.18 30.58
C LEU A 33 -0.53 -32.70 30.28
N GLY A 34 0.69 -32.38 29.85
CA GLY A 34 1.05 -31.06 29.37
C GLY A 34 0.32 -30.81 28.07
N THR A 35 -0.94 -30.38 28.16
CA THR A 35 -1.61 -29.69 27.07
C THR A 35 -0.85 -28.37 26.91
N PHE A 36 0.12 -28.35 25.99
CA PHE A 36 0.60 -27.11 25.43
C PHE A 36 -0.59 -26.51 24.66
N ILE A 37 -1.39 -25.70 25.35
CA ILE A 37 -2.17 -24.67 24.68
C ILE A 37 -1.09 -23.70 24.19
N SER A 38 -0.59 -23.93 22.98
CA SER A 38 -0.02 -22.86 22.19
C SER A 38 -1.15 -21.86 22.01
N VAL A 39 -1.24 -20.89 22.92
CA VAL A 39 -1.87 -19.61 22.61
C VAL A 39 -1.04 -19.11 21.44
N GLY A 40 -1.55 -19.38 20.23
CA GLY A 40 -1.10 -18.71 19.05
C GLY A 40 -1.31 -17.24 19.34
N LEU A 41 -0.24 -16.57 19.77
CA LEU A 41 -0.07 -15.17 19.47
C LEU A 41 -0.12 -15.13 17.95
N THR A 42 -1.32 -14.98 17.40
CA THR A 42 -1.48 -14.36 16.12
C THR A 42 -0.88 -12.99 16.32
N THR A 43 0.41 -12.87 16.00
CA THR A 43 0.90 -11.59 15.53
C THR A 43 0.00 -11.31 14.35
N GLN A 44 -1.05 -10.51 14.57
CA GLN A 44 -1.58 -9.72 13.47
C GLN A 44 -0.33 -9.06 12.93
N ALA A 45 0.12 -9.51 11.76
CA ALA A 45 1.09 -8.76 11.00
C ALA A 45 0.42 -7.40 10.86
N GLN A 46 0.85 -6.45 11.66
CA GLN A 46 0.43 -5.08 11.53
C GLN A 46 0.95 -4.72 10.14
N ALA A 47 0.05 -4.73 9.15
CA ALA A 47 0.40 -4.42 7.78
C ALA A 47 1.16 -3.10 7.84
N GLY A 48 2.47 -3.17 7.64
CA GLY A 48 3.27 -1.96 7.52
C GLY A 48 2.64 -1.16 6.40
N TYR A 49 2.42 0.14 6.62
CA TYR A 49 1.86 1.00 5.59
C TYR A 49 2.58 0.73 4.26
N MET A 50 1.83 0.34 3.23
CA MET A 50 2.41 0.17 1.91
C MET A 50 2.83 1.55 1.42
N ALA A 51 4.12 1.77 1.22
CA ALA A 51 4.63 3.06 0.76
C ALA A 51 4.53 3.13 -0.78
N ALA A 52 3.86 4.15 -1.30
CA ALA A 52 3.59 4.27 -2.74
C ALA A 52 3.91 5.67 -3.30
N ASP A 53 4.50 5.70 -4.48
CA ASP A 53 4.70 6.89 -5.31
C ASP A 53 3.66 6.86 -6.43
N VAL A 54 2.80 7.87 -6.48
CA VAL A 54 1.70 7.96 -7.45
C VAL A 54 1.88 9.22 -8.29
N ALA A 55 2.24 9.05 -9.54
CA ALA A 55 2.39 10.15 -10.50
C ALA A 55 1.11 10.28 -11.34
N PHE A 56 0.41 11.39 -11.18
CA PHE A 56 -0.69 11.76 -12.07
C PHE A 56 -0.12 12.44 -13.33
N VAL A 57 -0.39 11.88 -14.50
CA VAL A 57 0.03 12.40 -15.79
C VAL A 57 -1.23 12.78 -16.56
N ILE A 58 -1.54 14.07 -16.62
CA ILE A 58 -2.87 14.55 -16.98
C ILE A 58 -2.84 15.31 -18.30
N ASP A 59 -3.70 14.93 -19.22
CA ASP A 59 -3.89 15.65 -20.46
C ASP A 59 -4.38 17.08 -20.21
N GLN A 60 -3.67 18.06 -20.78
CA GLN A 60 -3.99 19.50 -20.72
C GLN A 60 -4.56 20.03 -22.02
N SER A 61 -5.01 19.14 -22.91
CA SER A 61 -5.74 19.45 -24.13
C SER A 61 -6.95 20.35 -23.86
N GLY A 62 -7.39 21.07 -24.90
CA GLY A 62 -8.59 21.93 -24.81
C GLY A 62 -9.87 21.15 -24.49
N SER A 63 -9.94 19.88 -24.88
CA SER A 63 -11.10 19.00 -24.66
C SER A 63 -11.28 18.66 -23.17
N MET A 64 -10.18 18.50 -22.45
CA MET A 64 -10.13 18.25 -21.00
C MET A 64 -10.58 19.44 -20.12
N GLN A 65 -10.96 20.58 -20.70
CA GLN A 65 -11.28 21.79 -19.91
C GLN A 65 -12.42 21.56 -18.90
N ASN A 66 -13.40 20.72 -19.23
CA ASN A 66 -14.52 20.45 -18.32
C ASN A 66 -14.12 19.46 -17.21
N GLU A 67 -13.13 18.62 -17.48
CA GLU A 67 -12.59 17.59 -16.60
C GLU A 67 -11.86 18.25 -15.43
N PHE A 68 -11.07 19.29 -15.70
CA PHE A 68 -10.38 20.07 -14.66
C PHE A 68 -11.32 20.72 -13.62
N ALA A 69 -12.62 20.90 -13.93
CA ALA A 69 -13.58 21.44 -12.97
C ALA A 69 -13.93 20.48 -11.82
N TRP A 70 -13.71 19.17 -12.00
CA TRP A 70 -14.00 18.15 -10.99
C TRP A 70 -12.80 17.25 -10.66
N LEU A 71 -11.79 17.18 -11.53
CA LEU A 71 -10.68 16.26 -11.41
C LEU A 71 -9.92 16.43 -10.09
N GLY A 72 -9.65 17.66 -9.65
CA GLY A 72 -8.98 17.91 -8.37
C GLY A 72 -9.68 17.26 -7.17
N ASN A 73 -11.02 17.29 -7.14
CA ASN A 73 -11.82 16.66 -6.08
C ASN A 73 -11.78 15.13 -6.19
N SER A 74 -11.83 14.58 -7.41
CA SER A 74 -11.67 13.13 -7.61
C SER A 74 -10.30 12.67 -7.12
N LEU A 75 -9.22 13.38 -7.43
CA LEU A 75 -7.88 13.04 -6.96
C LEU A 75 -7.77 13.12 -5.43
N GLU A 76 -8.41 14.09 -4.79
CA GLU A 76 -8.49 14.18 -3.32
C GLU A 76 -9.26 12.99 -2.71
N ALA A 77 -10.33 12.54 -3.36
CA ALA A 77 -11.03 11.32 -2.96
C ALA A 77 -10.12 10.08 -3.09
N MET A 78 -9.34 9.96 -4.17
CA MET A 78 -8.35 8.90 -4.30
C MET A 78 -7.32 8.91 -3.16
N ASP A 79 -6.82 10.08 -2.74
CA ASP A 79 -5.90 10.18 -1.61
C ASP A 79 -6.54 9.70 -0.30
N ASN A 80 -7.76 10.15 -0.02
CA ASN A 80 -8.50 9.70 1.13
C ASN A 80 -8.67 8.18 1.14
N GLN A 81 -8.96 7.59 -0.02
CA GLN A 81 -9.15 6.15 -0.15
C GLN A 81 -7.84 5.35 -0.05
N MET A 82 -6.74 5.87 -0.59
CA MET A 82 -5.39 5.30 -0.39
C MET A 82 -5.04 5.27 1.10
N ARG A 83 -5.28 6.38 1.82
CA ARG A 83 -5.05 6.47 3.26
C ARG A 83 -5.97 5.55 4.07
N ALA A 84 -7.24 5.41 3.67
CA ALA A 84 -8.19 4.50 4.29
C ALA A 84 -7.76 3.02 4.14
N ASN A 85 -7.12 2.68 3.02
CA ASN A 85 -6.51 1.37 2.77
C ASN A 85 -5.12 1.19 3.43
N GLY A 86 -4.66 2.16 4.24
CA GLY A 86 -3.37 2.06 4.94
C GLY A 86 -2.15 2.24 4.03
N ILE A 87 -2.30 2.95 2.91
CA ILE A 87 -1.21 3.23 1.98
C ILE A 87 -0.58 4.57 2.34
N ASP A 88 0.73 4.58 2.57
CA ASP A 88 1.51 5.80 2.77
C ASP A 88 1.95 6.38 1.42
N ALA A 89 1.03 7.01 0.71
CA ALA A 89 1.27 7.54 -0.62
C ALA A 89 1.97 8.91 -0.62
N ARG A 90 2.77 9.21 -1.63
CA ARG A 90 3.18 10.58 -2.00
C ARG A 90 2.84 10.77 -3.48
N TYR A 91 2.54 11.99 -3.86
CA TYR A 91 1.91 12.28 -5.14
C TYR A 91 2.72 13.29 -5.92
N GLY A 92 2.86 13.05 -7.21
CA GLY A 92 3.37 14.00 -8.18
C GLY A 92 2.28 14.25 -9.23
N VAL A 93 2.31 15.41 -9.86
CA VAL A 93 1.46 15.69 -11.01
C VAL A 93 2.26 16.36 -12.11
N ALA A 94 2.03 15.91 -13.33
CA ALA A 94 2.56 16.51 -14.54
C ALA A 94 1.45 16.58 -15.56
N GLY A 95 1.29 17.72 -16.21
CA GLY A 95 0.42 17.81 -17.34
C GLY A 95 1.14 17.51 -18.64
N TYR A 96 0.41 17.15 -19.68
CA TYR A 96 0.98 16.93 -21.00
C TYR A 96 0.05 17.34 -22.12
N GLU A 97 0.65 17.50 -23.28
CA GLU A 97 0.00 17.64 -24.59
C GLU A 97 1.01 17.06 -25.59
N ARG A 98 1.74 17.89 -26.33
CA ARG A 98 2.85 17.46 -27.19
C ARG A 98 4.14 17.21 -26.40
N LEU A 99 4.28 17.91 -25.29
CA LEU A 99 5.39 17.85 -24.34
C LEU A 99 4.81 17.53 -22.96
N ALA A 100 5.57 16.83 -22.13
CA ALA A 100 5.13 16.36 -20.82
C ALA A 100 5.89 17.05 -19.68
N GLY A 101 5.16 17.39 -18.62
CA GLY A 101 5.68 18.01 -17.39
C GLY A 101 6.69 19.12 -17.69
N SER A 102 7.89 19.00 -17.10
CA SER A 102 8.93 20.02 -17.19
C SER A 102 9.53 20.26 -18.59
N GLU A 103 9.13 19.51 -19.61
CA GLU A 103 9.52 19.79 -21.01
C GLU A 103 8.91 21.12 -21.53
N SER A 104 7.84 21.61 -20.89
CA SER A 104 7.18 22.87 -21.23
C SER A 104 6.79 23.64 -19.98
N ASN A 105 7.00 24.95 -19.95
CA ASN A 105 6.55 25.81 -18.85
C ASN A 105 5.02 26.04 -18.82
N LYS A 106 4.30 25.57 -19.84
CA LYS A 106 2.83 25.59 -19.88
C LYS A 106 2.22 24.41 -19.12
N ASN A 107 2.99 23.34 -18.94
CA ASN A 107 2.52 22.19 -18.20
C ASN A 107 2.50 22.48 -16.71
N ILE A 108 1.49 21.94 -16.04
CA ILE A 108 1.57 21.78 -14.59
C ILE A 108 2.69 20.78 -14.28
N PHE A 109 3.45 21.08 -13.24
CA PHE A 109 4.42 20.15 -12.72
C PHE A 109 4.61 20.40 -11.23
N VAL A 110 4.32 19.37 -10.44
CA VAL A 110 4.64 19.29 -9.02
C VAL A 110 5.30 17.93 -8.81
N ASP A 111 6.54 17.95 -8.36
CA ASP A 111 7.26 16.72 -8.02
C ASP A 111 6.66 16.08 -6.74
N PHE A 112 7.07 14.84 -6.46
CA PHE A 112 6.50 14.04 -5.38
C PHE A 112 6.48 14.75 -4.01
N THR A 113 5.28 14.95 -3.49
CA THR A 113 5.02 15.56 -2.18
C THR A 113 3.99 14.78 -1.37
N LYS A 114 4.02 14.97 -0.05
CA LYS A 114 2.98 14.50 0.89
C LYS A 114 1.86 15.53 1.06
N ASP A 115 2.11 16.78 0.67
CA ASP A 115 1.10 17.83 0.73
C ASP A 115 0.18 17.72 -0.48
N PHE A 116 -0.94 17.00 -0.32
CA PHE A 116 -1.90 16.81 -1.40
C PHE A 116 -2.53 18.13 -1.87
N ASN A 117 -2.57 19.17 -1.02
CA ASN A 117 -3.10 20.47 -1.42
C ASN A 117 -2.28 21.10 -2.54
N ALA A 118 -0.97 20.84 -2.60
CA ALA A 118 -0.12 21.29 -3.70
C ALA A 118 -0.51 20.62 -5.03
N ILE A 119 -0.97 19.37 -4.97
CA ILE A 119 -1.46 18.62 -6.14
C ILE A 119 -2.83 19.14 -6.57
N SER A 120 -3.82 19.12 -5.68
CA SER A 120 -5.20 19.53 -6.02
C SER A 120 -5.27 20.99 -6.47
N SER A 121 -4.51 21.89 -5.85
CA SER A 121 -4.43 23.29 -6.28
C SER A 121 -3.83 23.43 -7.67
N SER A 122 -2.76 22.68 -7.99
CA SER A 122 -2.14 22.78 -9.32
C SER A 122 -3.08 22.33 -10.44
N VAL A 123 -3.94 21.34 -10.18
CA VAL A 123 -4.95 20.83 -11.12
C VAL A 123 -6.11 21.83 -11.29
N ASN A 124 -6.55 22.48 -10.22
CA ASN A 124 -7.69 23.40 -10.26
C ASN A 124 -7.42 24.73 -11.01
N PHE A 125 -6.16 25.10 -11.25
CA PHE A 125 -5.77 26.35 -11.92
C PHE A 125 -5.06 26.12 -13.27
N VAL A 126 -5.40 25.04 -13.94
CA VAL A 126 -4.82 24.67 -15.23
C VAL A 126 -5.34 25.56 -16.36
N ASN A 127 -4.44 26.08 -17.17
CA ASN A 127 -4.78 26.55 -18.51
C ASN A 127 -4.68 25.37 -19.46
N THR A 128 -5.78 25.05 -20.14
CA THR A 128 -5.76 24.08 -21.24
C THR A 128 -5.29 24.75 -22.52
N TYR A 129 -4.71 23.94 -23.40
CA TYR A 129 -4.21 24.37 -24.70
C TYR A 129 -4.18 23.16 -25.65
N GLY A 130 -4.09 23.36 -26.96
CA GLY A 130 -4.28 22.24 -27.90
C GLY A 130 -3.25 22.18 -29.02
N SER A 131 -2.86 20.96 -29.38
CA SER A 131 -2.24 20.58 -30.65
C SER A 131 -2.28 19.05 -30.87
N GLN A 132 -1.37 18.27 -30.28
CA GLN A 132 -1.25 16.82 -30.42
C GLN A 132 -0.95 16.19 -29.05
N GLU A 133 -1.78 15.26 -28.63
CA GLU A 133 -1.82 14.65 -27.29
C GLU A 133 -0.98 13.36 -27.25
N ARG A 134 0.24 13.42 -26.72
CA ARG A 134 1.19 12.30 -26.76
C ARG A 134 1.17 11.46 -25.49
N GLY A 135 0.09 10.70 -25.27
CA GLY A 135 -0.11 9.88 -24.06
C GLY A 135 1.07 8.95 -23.74
N TYR A 136 1.52 8.13 -24.70
CA TYR A 136 2.66 7.23 -24.48
C TYR A 136 3.99 7.96 -24.24
N HIS A 137 4.21 9.11 -24.87
CA HIS A 137 5.38 9.96 -24.58
C HIS A 137 5.34 10.47 -23.15
N ALA A 138 4.17 10.92 -22.68
CA ALA A 138 4.00 11.42 -21.33
C ALA A 138 4.21 10.32 -20.27
N ALA A 139 3.70 9.11 -20.53
CA ALA A 139 3.93 7.94 -19.68
C ALA A 139 5.43 7.58 -19.61
N HIS A 140 6.13 7.60 -20.76
CA HIS A 140 7.58 7.38 -20.80
C HIS A 140 8.36 8.47 -20.05
N TRP A 141 8.02 9.75 -20.29
CA TRP A 141 8.65 10.89 -19.64
C TRP A 141 8.54 10.78 -18.12
N ALA A 142 7.40 10.34 -17.59
CA ALA A 142 7.16 10.23 -16.16
C ALA A 142 8.18 9.32 -15.43
N LEU A 143 8.79 8.35 -16.11
CA LEU A 143 9.81 7.46 -15.53
C LEU A 143 11.06 8.22 -15.07
N GLY A 144 11.42 9.31 -15.75
CA GLY A 144 12.56 10.17 -15.39
C GLY A 144 12.17 11.57 -14.94
N GLY A 145 10.91 11.98 -15.14
CA GLY A 145 10.42 13.32 -14.83
C GLY A 145 10.17 13.58 -13.35
N PHE A 146 9.93 12.52 -12.57
CA PHE A 146 9.68 12.62 -11.13
C PHE A 146 10.81 12.03 -10.28
N SER A 147 10.93 12.47 -9.03
CA SER A 147 11.96 12.00 -8.09
C SER A 147 11.61 10.67 -7.41
N TRP A 148 11.37 9.61 -8.17
CA TRP A 148 10.99 8.26 -7.70
C TRP A 148 11.89 7.72 -6.58
N LYS A 149 11.32 6.94 -5.66
CA LYS A 149 12.05 6.23 -4.60
C LYS A 149 11.98 4.72 -4.81
N ASP A 150 13.09 4.03 -4.62
CA ASP A 150 13.19 2.60 -4.90
C ASP A 150 12.49 1.70 -3.88
N ASN A 151 12.30 2.16 -2.65
CA ASN A 151 11.67 1.38 -1.58
C ASN A 151 10.14 1.55 -1.52
N ARG A 152 9.51 1.80 -2.67
CA ARG A 152 8.10 2.15 -2.77
C ARG A 152 7.49 1.58 -4.04
N VAL A 153 6.19 1.33 -3.99
CA VAL A 153 5.39 0.99 -5.17
C VAL A 153 5.39 2.18 -6.11
N LYS A 154 5.73 2.00 -7.38
CA LYS A 154 5.76 3.08 -8.37
C LYS A 154 4.56 2.97 -9.31
N MET A 155 3.72 3.98 -9.32
CA MET A 155 2.49 4.00 -10.11
C MET A 155 2.40 5.27 -10.94
N VAL A 156 2.15 5.12 -12.23
CA VAL A 156 1.72 6.21 -13.10
C VAL A 156 0.21 6.05 -13.35
N ILE A 157 -0.54 7.12 -13.16
CA ILE A 157 -1.95 7.23 -13.53
C ILE A 157 -2.02 8.27 -14.64
N LEU A 158 -2.18 7.81 -15.87
CA LEU A 158 -2.36 8.65 -17.04
C LEU A 158 -3.85 8.93 -17.21
N ILE A 159 -4.23 10.21 -17.34
CA ILE A 159 -5.62 10.66 -17.46
C ILE A 159 -5.77 11.47 -18.74
N THR A 160 -6.74 11.12 -19.59
CA THR A 160 -7.06 11.83 -20.85
C THR A 160 -8.49 11.54 -21.29
N ASP A 161 -9.03 12.36 -22.18
CA ASP A 161 -10.25 12.07 -22.91
C ASP A 161 -10.00 11.61 -24.36
N GLU A 162 -8.78 11.17 -24.68
CA GLU A 162 -8.37 10.75 -26.03
C GLU A 162 -7.69 9.35 -26.08
N SER A 163 -7.29 8.94 -27.30
CA SER A 163 -6.45 7.77 -27.57
C SER A 163 -4.98 8.00 -27.19
N GLY A 164 -4.24 6.92 -26.92
CA GLY A 164 -2.84 7.00 -26.48
C GLY A 164 -1.79 7.08 -27.59
N ASP A 165 -2.19 6.81 -28.84
CA ASP A 165 -1.32 6.47 -29.97
C ASP A 165 -0.84 7.68 -30.79
N GLN A 166 -1.24 8.90 -30.44
CA GLN A 166 -0.82 10.06 -31.22
C GLN A 166 0.68 10.35 -31.07
N ALA A 167 1.44 10.01 -32.11
CA ALA A 167 2.84 10.42 -32.35
C ALA A 167 3.81 10.26 -31.17
N SER A 168 3.85 9.06 -30.60
CA SER A 168 4.98 8.63 -29.79
C SER A 168 6.19 8.28 -30.67
N SER A 169 7.40 8.64 -30.22
CA SER A 169 8.65 8.16 -30.83
C SER A 169 9.05 6.75 -30.38
N MET A 170 8.31 6.20 -29.41
CA MET A 170 8.50 4.89 -28.79
C MET A 170 7.29 4.01 -29.10
N THR A 171 7.53 2.73 -29.42
CA THR A 171 6.46 1.75 -29.59
C THR A 171 5.88 1.30 -28.25
N GLU A 172 4.67 0.77 -28.29
CA GLU A 172 3.92 0.26 -27.14
C GLU A 172 4.69 -0.86 -26.44
N THR A 173 5.28 -1.77 -27.22
CA THR A 173 6.15 -2.83 -26.68
C THR A 173 7.41 -2.28 -26.00
N GLN A 174 8.02 -1.23 -26.55
CA GLN A 174 9.17 -0.58 -25.92
C GLN A 174 8.76 0.09 -24.61
N LEU A 175 7.62 0.78 -24.59
CA LEU A 175 7.07 1.42 -23.40
C LEU A 175 6.74 0.39 -22.31
N ALA A 176 6.08 -0.72 -22.68
CA ALA A 176 5.81 -1.83 -21.77
C ALA A 176 7.10 -2.42 -21.17
N GLY A 177 8.14 -2.57 -22.01
CA GLY A 177 9.46 -3.02 -21.57
C GLY A 177 10.08 -2.08 -20.53
N VAL A 178 10.14 -0.78 -20.81
CA VAL A 178 10.76 0.18 -19.87
C VAL A 178 9.95 0.38 -18.59
N LEU A 179 8.61 0.31 -18.65
CA LEU A 179 7.75 0.33 -17.46
C LEU A 179 8.07 -0.85 -16.55
N LYS A 180 8.14 -2.05 -17.13
CA LYS A 180 8.49 -3.28 -16.42
C LYS A 180 9.90 -3.22 -15.81
N ASP A 181 10.89 -2.77 -16.57
CA ASP A 181 12.28 -2.67 -16.11
C ASP A 181 12.45 -1.67 -14.95
N ASN A 182 11.59 -0.64 -14.88
CA ASN A 182 11.58 0.34 -13.79
C ASN A 182 10.66 -0.04 -12.62
N ASN A 183 9.98 -1.19 -12.69
CA ASN A 183 8.93 -1.61 -11.76
C ASN A 183 7.83 -0.54 -11.58
N VAL A 184 7.46 0.11 -12.69
CA VAL A 184 6.43 1.15 -12.74
C VAL A 184 5.18 0.59 -13.38
N LEU A 185 4.05 0.91 -12.77
CA LEU A 185 2.77 0.38 -13.18
C LEU A 185 1.95 1.50 -13.79
N LEU A 186 1.65 1.36 -15.09
CA LEU A 186 0.79 2.29 -15.80
C LEU A 186 -0.67 1.92 -15.60
N ASN A 187 -1.45 2.88 -15.14
CA ASN A 187 -2.91 2.85 -15.20
C ASN A 187 -3.36 3.96 -16.14
N VAL A 188 -4.20 3.61 -17.09
CA VAL A 188 -4.78 4.53 -18.07
C VAL A 188 -6.22 4.76 -17.66
N ILE A 189 -6.57 6.03 -17.45
CA ILE A 189 -7.93 6.49 -17.25
C ILE A 189 -8.31 7.29 -18.49
N SER A 190 -9.13 6.70 -19.37
CA SER A 190 -9.60 7.33 -20.60
C SER A 190 -11.08 7.01 -20.84
N LEU A 191 -11.70 7.64 -21.84
CA LEU A 191 -13.06 7.32 -22.23
C LEU A 191 -13.12 5.89 -22.78
N ASN A 192 -14.14 5.14 -22.35
CA ASN A 192 -14.30 3.73 -22.73
C ASN A 192 -14.36 3.48 -24.25
N ASN A 193 -14.79 4.45 -25.06
CA ASN A 193 -14.79 4.32 -26.52
C ASN A 193 -13.38 4.26 -27.13
N TYR A 194 -12.35 4.75 -26.42
CA TYR A 194 -10.95 4.65 -26.83
C TYR A 194 -10.26 3.38 -26.32
N ALA A 195 -10.91 2.53 -25.54
CA ALA A 195 -10.28 1.35 -24.94
C ALA A 195 -9.64 0.40 -25.96
N SER A 196 -10.17 0.33 -27.19
CA SER A 196 -9.59 -0.47 -28.28
C SER A 196 -8.40 0.18 -29.00
N GLU A 197 -8.19 1.49 -28.79
CA GLU A 197 -7.09 2.26 -29.38
C GLU A 197 -5.87 2.29 -28.45
N TRP A 198 -6.07 1.94 -27.18
CA TRP A 198 -4.99 1.72 -26.23
C TRP A 198 -4.46 0.28 -26.34
N ASP A 199 -3.17 0.12 -26.56
CA ASP A 199 -2.52 -1.19 -26.57
C ASP A 199 -2.40 -1.76 -25.15
N GLU A 200 -3.09 -2.88 -24.91
CA GLU A 200 -3.11 -3.56 -23.62
C GLU A 200 -1.75 -3.99 -23.10
N THR A 201 -0.76 -4.20 -23.96
CA THR A 201 0.59 -4.58 -23.55
C THR A 201 1.24 -3.54 -22.63
N VAL A 202 0.86 -2.27 -22.75
CA VAL A 202 1.45 -1.16 -21.99
C VAL A 202 0.92 -1.07 -20.56
N TYR A 203 -0.33 -1.47 -20.34
CA TYR A 203 -1.01 -1.37 -19.05
C TYR A 203 -1.42 -2.73 -18.48
N THR A 204 -0.91 -3.84 -19.01
CA THR A 204 -1.14 -5.17 -18.45
C THR A 204 -0.06 -5.51 -17.42
N THR A 205 -0.49 -5.90 -16.22
CA THR A 205 0.39 -6.36 -15.14
C THR A 205 1.04 -7.71 -15.47
N LYS A 206 2.04 -8.12 -14.68
CA LYS A 206 2.67 -9.45 -14.82
C LYS A 206 1.65 -10.61 -14.74
N ASP A 207 0.55 -10.40 -14.01
CA ASP A 207 -0.51 -11.39 -13.77
C ASP A 207 -1.62 -11.36 -14.83
N GLY A 208 -1.52 -10.47 -15.83
CA GLY A 208 -2.54 -10.32 -16.88
C GLY A 208 -3.70 -9.41 -16.51
N GLU A 209 -3.64 -8.69 -15.39
CA GLU A 209 -4.66 -7.70 -15.03
C GLU A 209 -4.42 -6.42 -15.83
N LYS A 210 -5.48 -5.85 -16.41
CA LYS A 210 -5.37 -4.64 -17.24
C LYS A 210 -5.54 -3.40 -16.38
N GLY A 211 -4.71 -2.38 -16.55
CA GLY A 211 -4.76 -1.09 -15.89
C GLY A 211 -5.59 -0.03 -16.62
N PHE A 212 -6.56 -0.41 -17.45
CA PHE A 212 -7.46 0.55 -18.10
C PHE A 212 -8.72 0.78 -17.26
N PHE A 213 -9.14 2.04 -17.12
CA PHE A 213 -10.31 2.46 -16.38
C PHE A 213 -11.05 3.57 -17.11
N ASP A 214 -12.37 3.67 -16.87
CA ASP A 214 -13.21 4.70 -17.48
C ASP A 214 -13.05 6.05 -16.78
N LEU A 215 -12.78 7.11 -17.55
CA LEU A 215 -12.78 8.49 -17.05
C LEU A 215 -14.12 8.89 -16.40
N ALA A 216 -15.24 8.38 -16.93
CA ALA A 216 -16.55 8.63 -16.32
C ALA A 216 -16.69 7.97 -14.95
N ALA A 217 -16.02 6.83 -14.71
CA ALA A 217 -16.01 6.17 -13.41
C ALA A 217 -15.20 6.99 -12.39
N LEU A 218 -14.07 7.59 -12.79
CA LEU A 218 -13.29 8.49 -11.92
C LEU A 218 -14.12 9.71 -11.48
N ARG A 219 -14.98 10.21 -12.36
CA ARG A 219 -15.90 11.32 -12.05
C ARG A 219 -17.02 10.91 -11.13
N ALA A 220 -17.62 9.74 -11.37
CA ALA A 220 -18.83 9.31 -10.68
C ALA A 220 -18.54 8.70 -9.30
N ASP A 221 -17.48 7.89 -9.19
CA ASP A 221 -17.13 7.14 -8.00
C ASP A 221 -15.60 6.91 -7.91
N PRO A 222 -14.83 7.96 -7.57
CA PRO A 222 -13.37 7.86 -7.44
C PRO A 222 -12.92 6.89 -6.35
N ASP A 223 -13.74 6.65 -5.32
CA ASP A 223 -13.41 5.74 -4.22
C ASP A 223 -13.39 4.29 -4.71
N THR A 224 -14.47 3.86 -5.39
CA THR A 224 -14.55 2.50 -5.95
C THR A 224 -13.46 2.25 -6.99
N LEU A 225 -13.21 3.22 -7.88
CA LEU A 225 -12.13 3.12 -8.87
C LEU A 225 -10.76 3.00 -8.20
N THR A 226 -10.52 3.76 -7.13
CA THR A 226 -9.27 3.68 -6.36
C THR A 226 -9.10 2.32 -5.72
N ASP A 227 -10.17 1.74 -5.15
CA ASP A 227 -10.12 0.39 -4.61
C ASP A 227 -9.80 -0.67 -5.67
N GLU A 228 -10.31 -0.51 -6.91
CA GLU A 228 -9.95 -1.40 -8.01
C GLU A 228 -8.48 -1.28 -8.40
N ILE A 229 -7.95 -0.05 -8.47
CA ILE A 229 -6.52 0.21 -8.69
C ILE A 229 -5.71 -0.47 -7.58
N ILE A 230 -6.03 -0.25 -6.31
CA ILE A 230 -5.32 -0.83 -5.17
C ILE A 230 -5.38 -2.37 -5.21
N LYS A 231 -6.55 -2.97 -5.45
CA LYS A 231 -6.72 -4.44 -5.51
C LYS A 231 -5.83 -5.07 -6.59
N ARG A 232 -5.71 -4.43 -7.76
CA ARG A 232 -4.82 -4.89 -8.83
C ARG A 232 -3.34 -4.79 -8.43
N LYS A 233 -3.00 -3.88 -7.49
CA LYS A 233 -1.62 -3.58 -7.03
C LYS A 233 -1.15 -4.42 -5.86
N VAL A 234 -2.04 -4.82 -4.95
CA VAL A 234 -1.69 -5.68 -3.80
C VAL A 234 -1.14 -7.03 -4.25
N LYS A 235 -1.58 -7.56 -5.41
CA LYS A 235 -1.07 -8.82 -5.97
C LYS A 235 0.40 -8.72 -6.40
N GLU A 236 0.80 -7.64 -7.07
CA GLU A 236 2.17 -7.45 -7.57
C GLU A 236 3.20 -7.25 -6.44
N ILE A 237 2.79 -6.67 -5.30
CA ILE A 237 3.70 -6.34 -4.19
C ILE A 237 4.00 -7.55 -3.30
N ILE A 238 3.08 -8.52 -3.21
CA ILE A 238 3.25 -9.70 -2.35
C ILE A 238 4.28 -10.69 -2.93
N GLU A 239 4.47 -10.73 -4.25
CA GLU A 239 5.44 -11.63 -4.88
C GLU A 239 6.88 -11.09 -4.94
N GLU A 240 7.09 -9.77 -4.83
CA GLU A 240 8.41 -9.14 -4.89
C GLU A 240 9.12 -8.98 -3.54
N VAL A 241 8.45 -9.26 -2.42
CA VAL A 241 9.13 -9.34 -1.13
C VAL A 241 9.79 -10.72 -1.03
N PRO A 242 11.13 -10.86 -1.16
CA PRO A 242 11.77 -12.12 -0.82
C PRO A 242 11.40 -12.42 0.62
N GLU A 243 10.82 -13.60 0.85
CA GLU A 243 10.40 -14.02 2.18
C GLU A 243 11.51 -13.64 3.17
N PRO A 244 11.21 -12.83 4.21
CA PRO A 244 12.22 -12.47 5.18
C PRO A 244 12.80 -13.79 5.69
N ALA A 245 14.13 -13.83 5.84
CA ALA A 245 14.94 -14.99 6.22
C ALA A 245 14.49 -15.77 7.48
N THR A 246 13.35 -15.43 8.07
CA THR A 246 12.55 -16.18 9.03
C THR A 246 12.24 -17.61 8.60
N ALA A 247 12.11 -17.91 7.29
CA ALA A 247 12.00 -19.29 6.81
C ALA A 247 13.28 -20.13 7.09
N GLY A 248 14.44 -19.48 7.20
CA GLY A 248 15.70 -20.11 7.57
C GLY A 248 15.89 -20.32 9.08
N VAL A 249 15.26 -19.51 9.93
CA VAL A 249 15.46 -19.57 11.39
C VAL A 249 14.70 -20.72 12.04
N ILE A 250 13.58 -21.15 11.47
CA ILE A 250 12.83 -22.33 11.96
C ILE A 250 13.54 -23.64 11.56
N GLY A 251 14.29 -23.66 10.44
CA GLY A 251 15.03 -24.84 9.97
C GLY A 251 16.28 -25.19 10.79
N PHE A 252 16.97 -24.21 11.37
CA PHE A 252 18.17 -24.47 12.19
C PHE A 252 17.88 -24.61 13.69
N GLY A 253 16.74 -24.10 14.18
CA GLY A 253 16.33 -24.24 15.59
C GLY A 253 15.92 -25.66 16.01
N LEU A 254 15.40 -26.47 15.08
CA LEU A 254 14.96 -27.84 15.38
C LEU A 254 16.08 -28.90 15.29
N LEU A 255 17.18 -28.62 14.58
CA LEU A 255 18.33 -29.54 14.47
C LEU A 255 19.25 -29.51 15.70
N SER A 256 19.26 -28.43 16.48
CA SER A 256 20.10 -28.28 17.66
C SER A 256 19.54 -28.94 18.93
N LEU A 257 18.27 -29.36 18.93
CA LEU A 257 17.63 -30.07 20.05
C LEU A 257 17.67 -31.61 19.94
N LEU A 258 18.17 -32.18 18.84
CA LEU A 258 18.28 -33.64 18.67
C LEU A 258 19.64 -34.24 19.06
N PHE A 259 20.65 -33.44 19.44
CA PHE A 259 22.00 -33.94 19.73
C PHE A 259 22.48 -33.88 21.19
N THR A 260 21.63 -33.51 22.15
CA THR A 260 22.05 -33.44 23.56
C THR A 260 21.29 -34.39 24.47
N ARG A 261 21.26 -35.69 24.13
CA ARG A 261 20.99 -36.72 25.16
C ARG A 261 21.54 -38.11 24.83
N ARG A 262 22.85 -38.30 24.95
CA ARG A 262 23.43 -39.58 25.39
C ARG A 262 24.91 -39.47 25.73
N ARG A 263 25.23 -39.25 27.00
CA ARG A 263 26.34 -39.94 27.67
C ARG A 263 25.93 -40.24 29.11
N ARG A 264 25.67 -41.52 29.39
CA ARG A 264 25.76 -42.12 30.72
C ARG A 264 26.46 -43.46 30.57
N LEU A 265 27.47 -43.64 31.42
CA LEU A 265 27.92 -44.90 32.03
C LEU A 265 28.67 -45.90 31.13
N SER A 266 29.99 -45.94 31.32
CA SER A 266 30.74 -47.13 31.76
C SER A 266 32.04 -46.66 32.41
#